data_AF-A0A7S4QPB9-F1
#
_entry.id   AF-A0A7S4QPB9-F1
#
_cell.length_a   1.000
_cell.length_b   1.000
_cell.length_c   1.000
_cell.angle_alpha   90.00
_cell.angle_beta   90.00
_cell.angle_gamma   90.00
#
_symmetry.space_group_name_H-M   'P 1'
#
loop_
_entity.id
_entity.type
_entity.pdbx_description
1 polymer ?
#
loop_
_entity_poly.entity_id
_entity_poly.type
_entity_poly.pdbx_seq_one_letter_code
_entity_poly.pdbx_strand_id
1 'polypeptide(L)'
;MDQKGTAFHEDLQQLELLGVLGVEGQVLADNCLKPGAPFFVWRAATSLVLNTTIWAMPEFASEEIEDWMVVCRYTARPDGLPPECPPHVHRLLSQLVWETDNMRTGAERGALHVDDWVAFSQYVLRCFARLGVEARPWTGLPEPPGGHPWDMPLDNARLAERYEAALQHEGGEEEEEEAP
;
A
#
# COMPACT_ATOMS: atom_id res chain seq x y z
N MET A 1 13.03 -10.60 2.26
CA MET A 1 11.90 -9.86 2.87
C MET A 1 11.12 -10.83 3.72
N ASP A 2 10.56 -10.35 4.82
CA ASP A 2 9.66 -11.11 5.66
C ASP A 2 8.42 -11.51 4.86
N GLN A 3 8.20 -12.81 4.63
CA GLN A 3 7.03 -13.33 3.91
C GLN A 3 5.72 -13.04 4.67
N LYS A 4 5.82 -12.63 5.94
CA LYS A 4 4.66 -12.36 6.80
C LYS A 4 4.19 -10.91 6.75
N GLY A 5 4.98 -9.98 6.20
CA GLY A 5 4.70 -8.54 6.23
C GLY A 5 4.82 -7.88 7.61
N THR A 6 5.08 -8.66 8.66
CA THR A 6 5.10 -8.19 10.05
C THR A 6 6.29 -7.27 10.33
N ALA A 7 7.44 -7.50 9.69
CA ALA A 7 8.66 -6.73 9.92
C ALA A 7 8.81 -5.48 9.03
N PHE A 8 7.88 -5.20 8.10
CA PHE A 8 8.04 -4.09 7.15
C PHE A 8 8.29 -2.73 7.82
N HIS A 9 7.64 -2.48 8.96
CA HIS A 9 7.82 -1.25 9.73
C HIS A 9 9.18 -1.15 10.43
N GLU A 10 9.77 -2.28 10.81
CA GLU A 10 11.11 -2.38 11.40
C GLU A 10 12.17 -2.22 10.32
N ASP A 11 11.99 -2.88 9.18
CA ASP A 11 12.87 -2.76 8.01
C ASP A 11 12.92 -1.29 7.53
N LEU A 12 11.75 -0.66 7.36
CA LEU A 12 11.67 0.77 7.02
C LEU A 12 12.38 1.64 8.06
N GLN A 13 12.20 1.36 9.36
CA GLN A 13 12.91 2.08 10.43
C GLN A 13 14.43 1.95 10.30
N GLN A 14 14.92 0.74 10.03
CA GLN A 14 16.34 0.49 9.89
C GLN A 14 16.90 1.21 8.67
N LEU A 15 16.18 1.20 7.54
CA LEU A 15 16.58 1.93 6.33
C LEU A 15 16.67 3.45 6.59
N GLU A 16 15.72 4.02 7.33
CA GLU A 16 15.74 5.43 7.76
C GLU A 16 16.92 5.72 8.70
N LEU A 17 17.14 4.88 9.71
CA LEU A 17 18.22 5.05 10.70
C LEU A 17 19.62 4.94 10.08
N LEU A 18 19.80 4.03 9.13
CA LEU A 18 21.05 3.84 8.41
C LEU A 18 21.31 4.96 7.38
N GLY A 19 20.31 5.80 7.09
CA GLY A 19 20.42 6.86 6.10
C GLY A 19 20.63 6.35 4.68
N VAL A 20 20.13 5.14 4.37
CA VAL A 20 20.25 4.53 3.04
C VAL A 20 19.11 4.93 2.11
N LEU A 21 18.01 5.46 2.64
CA LEU A 21 16.95 6.09 1.86
C LEU A 21 17.41 7.49 1.43
N GLY A 22 17.63 7.65 0.13
CA GLY A 22 17.83 8.97 -0.49
C GLY A 22 16.52 9.74 -0.56
N VAL A 23 16.60 11.07 -0.51
CA VAL A 23 15.46 11.95 -0.81
C VAL A 23 14.93 11.63 -2.22
N GLU A 24 13.61 11.63 -2.37
CA GLU A 24 12.84 11.09 -3.51
C GLU A 24 12.92 9.56 -3.70
N GLY A 25 13.60 8.85 -2.79
CA GLY A 25 13.60 7.38 -2.76
C GLY A 25 12.19 6.83 -2.57
N GLN A 26 11.89 5.73 -3.24
CA GLN A 26 10.59 5.08 -3.17
C GLN A 26 10.66 3.77 -2.38
N VAL A 27 9.64 3.55 -1.56
CA VAL A 27 9.41 2.29 -0.83
C VAL A 27 8.05 1.77 -1.26
N LEU A 28 7.98 0.50 -1.62
CA LEU A 28 6.75 -0.17 -2.01
C LEU A 28 6.60 -1.44 -1.18
N ALA A 29 5.40 -1.67 -0.66
CA ALA A 29 5.02 -2.91 -0.01
C ALA A 29 3.68 -3.39 -0.55
N ASP A 30 3.58 -4.66 -0.92
CA ASP A 30 2.32 -5.35 -1.23
C ASP A 30 1.78 -6.06 0.02
N ASN A 31 0.64 -6.74 -0.09
CA ASN A 31 0.11 -7.61 0.96
C ASN A 31 -0.12 -6.88 2.30
N CYS A 32 -0.43 -5.58 2.21
CA CYS A 32 -0.52 -4.70 3.37
C CYS A 32 -1.86 -4.79 4.10
N LEU A 33 -2.91 -5.32 3.45
CA LEU A 33 -4.19 -5.63 4.08
C LEU A 33 -4.33 -7.14 4.32
N LYS A 34 -3.82 -7.98 3.41
CA LYS A 34 -3.82 -9.45 3.48
C LYS A 34 -2.43 -10.04 3.14
N PRO A 35 -1.82 -10.87 4.01
CA PRO A 35 -2.24 -11.18 5.37
C PRO A 35 -2.30 -9.92 6.25
N GLY A 36 -1.52 -8.88 5.91
CA GLY A 36 -1.60 -7.56 6.50
C GLY A 36 -0.28 -7.09 7.11
N ALA A 37 -0.03 -5.78 7.05
CA ALA A 37 1.14 -5.14 7.68
C ALA A 37 0.72 -3.94 8.56
N PRO A 38 -0.03 -4.15 9.67
CA PRO A 38 -0.73 -3.06 10.36
C PRO A 38 0.17 -1.92 10.84
N PHE A 39 1.32 -2.27 11.43
CA PHE A 39 2.30 -1.28 11.88
C PHE A 39 2.93 -0.50 10.74
N PHE A 40 3.19 -1.15 9.61
CA PHE A 40 3.78 -0.51 8.44
C PHE A 40 2.79 0.47 7.80
N VAL A 41 1.56 0.02 7.58
CA VAL A 41 0.48 0.85 7.03
C VAL A 41 0.25 2.09 7.91
N TRP A 42 0.13 1.91 9.23
CA TRP A 42 -0.06 3.04 10.14
C TRP A 42 1.14 4.01 10.13
N ARG A 43 2.37 3.49 10.16
CA ARG A 43 3.59 4.32 10.12
C ARG A 43 3.69 5.09 8.80
N ALA A 44 3.44 4.43 7.67
CA ALA A 44 3.50 5.04 6.36
C ALA A 44 2.46 6.17 6.22
N ALA A 45 1.24 5.95 6.72
CA ALA A 45 0.16 6.93 6.68
C ALA A 45 0.35 8.12 7.63
N THR A 46 1.07 7.94 8.75
CA THR A 46 1.25 8.98 9.78
C THR A 46 2.61 9.66 9.75
N SER A 47 3.53 9.19 8.92
CA SER A 47 4.87 9.76 8.80
C SER A 47 4.85 11.12 8.09
N LEU A 48 5.59 12.08 8.63
CA LEU A 48 5.78 13.41 8.03
C LEU A 48 6.88 13.43 6.95
N VAL A 49 7.68 12.37 6.88
CA VAL A 49 8.81 12.25 5.93
C VAL A 49 8.52 11.31 4.76
N LEU A 50 7.30 10.74 4.73
CA LEU A 50 6.83 9.88 3.66
C LEU A 50 5.60 10.52 3.02
N ASN A 51 5.67 10.81 1.74
CA ASN A 51 4.49 11.07 0.94
C ASN A 51 3.93 9.72 0.51
N THR A 52 2.85 9.30 1.17
CA THR A 52 2.30 7.95 1.05
C THR A 52 1.01 7.94 0.25
N THR A 53 0.91 7.00 -0.69
CA THR A 53 -0.34 6.60 -1.33
C THR A 53 -0.60 5.13 -1.03
N ILE A 54 -1.80 4.83 -0.53
CA ILE A 54 -2.25 3.47 -0.28
C ILE A 54 -3.27 3.14 -1.38
N TRP A 55 -3.02 2.10 -2.15
CA TRP A 55 -3.89 1.63 -3.21
C TRP A 55 -4.65 0.40 -2.76
N ALA A 56 -5.98 0.46 -2.85
CA ALA A 56 -6.86 -0.70 -2.69
C ALA A 56 -7.04 -1.38 -4.04
N MET A 57 -6.73 -2.67 -4.11
CA MET A 57 -6.82 -3.46 -5.33
C MET A 57 -7.26 -4.90 -5.03
N PRO A 58 -7.75 -5.65 -6.01
CA PRO A 58 -8.05 -7.06 -5.79
C PRO A 58 -6.76 -7.88 -5.56
N GLU A 59 -6.85 -8.87 -4.68
CA GLU A 59 -5.79 -9.83 -4.36
C GLU A 59 -5.36 -10.60 -5.61
N PHE A 60 -4.06 -10.93 -5.69
CA PHE A 60 -3.54 -11.72 -6.80
C PHE A 60 -4.20 -13.11 -6.79
N ALA A 61 -4.99 -13.39 -7.83
CA ALA A 61 -5.82 -14.59 -8.00
C ALA A 61 -7.15 -14.64 -7.23
N SER A 62 -7.61 -13.55 -6.60
CA SER A 62 -8.93 -13.50 -5.99
C SER A 62 -9.56 -12.11 -6.09
N GLU A 63 -10.39 -11.90 -7.12
CA GLU A 63 -11.06 -10.61 -7.37
C GLU A 63 -12.02 -10.18 -6.25
N GLU A 64 -12.52 -11.15 -5.48
CA GLU A 64 -13.47 -10.93 -4.38
C GLU A 64 -12.80 -10.40 -3.11
N ILE A 65 -11.47 -10.51 -3.01
CA ILE A 65 -10.71 -10.15 -1.82
C ILE A 65 -9.92 -8.89 -2.11
N GLU A 66 -10.21 -7.81 -1.38
CA GLU A 66 -9.39 -6.61 -1.41
C GLU A 66 -8.05 -6.84 -0.69
N ASP A 67 -6.97 -6.35 -1.28
CA ASP A 67 -5.66 -6.16 -0.66
C ASP A 67 -5.12 -4.75 -0.92
N TRP A 68 -4.12 -4.33 -0.13
CA TRP A 68 -3.51 -3.01 -0.22
C TRP A 68 -2.06 -3.09 -0.68
N MET A 69 -1.71 -2.16 -1.57
CA MET A 69 -0.35 -1.81 -1.91
C MET A 69 -0.03 -0.41 -1.38
N VAL A 70 1.05 -0.27 -0.63
CA VAL A 70 1.47 1.00 -0.04
C VAL A 70 2.72 1.49 -0.76
N VAL A 71 2.63 2.69 -1.33
CA VAL A 71 3.72 3.36 -2.03
C VAL A 71 4.09 4.62 -1.26
N CYS A 72 5.34 4.70 -0.81
CA CYS A 72 5.87 5.84 -0.09
C CYS A 72 7.00 6.48 -0.88
N ARG A 73 6.98 7.80 -0.98
CA ARG A 73 8.11 8.61 -1.45
C ARG A 73 8.75 9.33 -0.26
N TYR A 74 10.03 9.11 -0.05
CA TYR A 74 10.80 9.69 1.04
C TYR A 74 11.16 11.14 0.74
N THR A 75 10.56 12.09 1.45
CA THR A 75 10.65 13.52 1.10
C THR A 75 11.76 14.26 1.84
N ALA A 76 12.15 13.78 3.02
CA ALA A 76 13.15 14.43 3.84
C ALA A 76 13.79 13.45 4.82
N ARG A 77 15.01 13.78 5.26
CA ARG A 77 15.61 13.09 6.40
C ARG A 77 14.91 13.54 7.68
N PRO A 78 14.48 12.64 8.58
CA PRO A 78 13.87 13.03 9.84
C PRO A 78 14.90 13.75 10.72
N ASP A 79 14.55 14.96 11.15
CA ASP A 79 15.30 15.71 12.17
C ASP A 79 14.86 15.22 13.56
N GLY A 80 15.27 14.01 13.93
CA GLY A 80 15.03 13.44 15.26
C GLY A 80 14.41 12.05 15.24
N LEU A 81 13.89 11.64 16.40
CA LEU A 81 13.22 10.36 16.56
C LEU A 81 11.82 10.42 15.92
N PRO A 82 11.36 9.32 15.30
CA PRO A 82 10.00 9.23 14.81
C PRO A 82 9.00 9.42 15.96
N PRO A 83 7.80 9.95 15.69
CA PRO A 83 6.77 10.09 16.71
C PRO A 83 6.43 8.74 17.34
N GLU A 84 6.28 8.72 18.66
CA GLU A 84 5.92 7.51 19.39
C GLU A 84 4.47 7.11 19.06
N CYS A 85 4.24 5.82 18.82
CA CYS A 85 2.89 5.30 18.59
C CYS A 85 2.05 5.45 19.87
N PRO A 86 0.90 6.14 19.84
CA PRO A 86 0.06 6.29 21.02
C PRO A 86 -0.33 4.91 21.59
N PRO A 87 -0.35 4.70 22.93
CA PRO A 87 -0.55 3.38 23.51
C PRO A 87 -1.84 2.65 23.09
N HIS A 88 -2.91 3.40 22.83
CA HIS A 88 -4.17 2.84 22.37
C HIS A 88 -4.11 2.37 20.91
N VAL A 89 -3.38 3.09 20.06
CA VAL A 89 -3.09 2.70 18.67
C VAL A 89 -2.20 1.47 18.66
N HIS A 90 -1.12 1.47 19.44
CA HIS A 90 -0.21 0.34 19.56
C HIS A 90 -0.97 -0.95 19.94
N ARG A 91 -1.87 -0.90 20.95
CA ARG A 91 -2.71 -2.05 21.32
C ARG A 91 -3.58 -2.55 20.18
N LEU A 92 -4.21 -1.64 19.43
CA LEU A 92 -5.05 -2.00 18.27
C LEU A 92 -4.20 -2.67 17.18
N LEU A 93 -3.05 -2.09 16.84
CA LEU A 93 -2.15 -2.64 15.83
C LEU A 93 -1.59 -4.00 16.25
N SER A 94 -1.20 -4.19 17.52
CA SER A 94 -0.79 -5.49 18.05
C SER A 94 -1.91 -6.54 17.96
N GLN A 95 -3.17 -6.13 18.23
CA GLN A 95 -4.31 -7.02 18.08
C GLN A 95 -4.48 -7.42 16.61
N LEU A 96 -4.45 -6.46 15.68
CA LEU A 96 -4.56 -6.75 14.25
C LEU A 96 -3.46 -7.68 13.76
N VAL A 97 -2.21 -7.49 14.20
CA VAL A 97 -1.09 -8.40 13.87
C VAL A 97 -1.39 -9.82 14.32
N TRP A 98 -1.87 -10.00 15.56
CA TRP A 98 -2.22 -11.32 16.07
C TRP A 98 -3.38 -11.97 15.31
N GLU A 99 -4.43 -11.19 14.98
CA GLU A 99 -5.58 -11.67 14.22
C GLU A 99 -5.19 -12.04 12.78
N THR A 100 -4.36 -11.23 12.13
CA THR A 100 -3.74 -11.50 10.82
C THR A 100 -2.95 -12.82 10.84
N ASP A 101 -2.10 -13.03 11.84
CA ASP A 101 -1.31 -14.26 11.97
C ASP A 101 -2.19 -15.50 12.16
N ASN A 102 -3.28 -15.37 12.92
CA ASN A 102 -4.26 -16.44 13.08
C ASN A 102 -4.99 -16.75 11.76
N MET A 103 -5.41 -15.72 11.03
CA MET A 103 -6.06 -15.88 9.73
C MET A 103 -5.13 -16.58 8.74
N ARG A 104 -3.87 -16.16 8.64
CA ARG A 104 -2.87 -16.84 7.80
C ARG A 104 -2.70 -18.30 8.20
N THR A 105 -2.49 -18.57 9.50
CA THR A 105 -2.32 -19.93 10.01
C THR A 105 -3.56 -20.81 9.74
N GLY A 106 -4.76 -20.23 9.80
CA GLY A 106 -6.02 -20.88 9.44
C GLY A 106 -6.08 -21.24 7.95
N ALA A 107 -5.70 -20.31 7.07
CA ALA A 107 -5.66 -20.55 5.63
C ALA A 107 -4.62 -21.60 5.23
N GLU A 108 -3.43 -21.59 5.83
CA GLU A 108 -2.39 -22.62 5.62
C GLU A 108 -2.89 -24.04 5.98
N ARG A 109 -3.84 -24.12 6.92
CA ARG A 109 -4.50 -25.38 7.33
C ARG A 109 -5.72 -25.73 6.48
N GLY A 110 -6.08 -24.91 5.49
CA GLY A 110 -7.29 -25.06 4.68
C GLY A 110 -8.59 -24.87 5.46
N ALA A 111 -8.54 -24.19 6.61
CA ALA A 111 -9.67 -24.04 7.52
C ALA A 111 -10.52 -22.78 7.26
N LEU A 112 -10.11 -21.92 6.32
CA LEU A 112 -10.79 -20.67 6.01
C LEU A 112 -11.42 -20.68 4.63
N HIS A 113 -12.65 -20.18 4.56
CA HIS A 113 -13.35 -19.90 3.32
C HIS A 113 -12.97 -18.51 2.78
N VAL A 114 -13.31 -18.23 1.51
CA VAL A 114 -13.12 -16.89 0.92
C VAL A 114 -13.91 -15.83 1.71
N ASP A 115 -15.13 -16.17 2.14
CA ASP A 115 -15.98 -15.27 2.94
C ASP A 115 -15.34 -14.86 4.27
N ASP A 116 -14.54 -15.74 4.89
CA ASP A 116 -13.82 -15.40 6.13
C ASP A 116 -12.76 -14.32 5.87
N TRP A 117 -12.10 -14.37 4.71
CA TRP A 117 -11.15 -13.35 4.29
C TRP A 117 -11.82 -12.02 3.96
N VAL A 118 -12.95 -12.05 3.26
CA VAL A 118 -13.73 -10.84 2.97
C VAL A 118 -14.23 -10.20 4.26
N ALA A 119 -14.77 -10.99 5.19
CA ALA A 119 -15.23 -10.48 6.47
C ALA A 119 -14.08 -9.88 7.30
N PHE A 120 -12.92 -10.55 7.29
CA PHE A 120 -11.73 -10.08 7.99
C PHE A 120 -11.16 -8.81 7.39
N SER A 121 -11.02 -8.71 6.06
CA SER A 121 -10.53 -7.49 5.41
C SER A 121 -11.42 -6.31 5.75
N GLN A 122 -12.75 -6.46 5.66
CA GLN A 122 -13.72 -5.44 6.05
C GLN A 122 -13.60 -5.02 7.53
N TYR A 123 -13.24 -5.95 8.41
CA TYR A 123 -12.94 -5.63 9.81
C TYR A 123 -11.65 -4.81 9.96
N VAL A 124 -10.56 -5.19 9.28
CA VAL A 124 -9.30 -4.44 9.27
C VAL A 124 -9.50 -3.03 8.70
N LEU A 125 -10.25 -2.90 7.61
CA LEU A 125 -10.63 -1.61 7.01
C LEU A 125 -11.30 -0.68 8.01
N ARG A 126 -12.29 -1.18 8.78
CA ARG A 126 -12.94 -0.39 9.83
C ARG A 126 -11.98 0.03 10.94
N CYS A 127 -10.99 -0.78 11.27
CA CYS A 127 -9.96 -0.41 12.25
C CYS A 127 -9.06 0.70 11.71
N PHE A 128 -8.64 0.64 10.44
CA PHE A 128 -7.85 1.70 9.81
C PHE A 128 -8.62 3.00 9.63
N ALA A 129 -9.90 2.94 9.24
CA ALA A 129 -10.75 4.12 9.14
C ALA A 129 -10.84 4.87 10.48
N ARG A 130 -10.88 4.16 11.61
CA ARG A 130 -10.84 4.77 12.97
C ARG A 130 -9.51 5.44 13.30
N LEU A 131 -8.44 5.08 12.61
CA LEU A 131 -7.12 5.70 12.71
C LEU A 131 -6.92 6.81 11.66
N GLY A 132 -7.92 7.10 10.83
CA GLY A 132 -7.83 8.06 9.73
C GLY A 132 -6.98 7.56 8.56
N VAL A 133 -6.82 6.24 8.41
CA VAL A 133 -6.08 5.62 7.31
C VAL A 133 -7.08 5.08 6.29
N GLU A 134 -6.96 5.56 5.06
CA GLU A 134 -7.83 5.20 3.94
C GLU A 134 -6.99 4.86 2.70
N ALA A 135 -7.50 3.94 1.89
CA ALA A 135 -6.90 3.55 0.62
C ALA A 135 -7.70 4.09 -0.56
N ARG A 136 -7.00 4.37 -1.65
CA ARG A 136 -7.58 4.82 -2.92
C ARG A 136 -7.86 3.61 -3.80
N PRO A 137 -9.07 3.45 -4.37
CA PRO A 137 -9.33 2.38 -5.33
C PRO A 137 -8.37 2.47 -6.51
N TRP A 138 -7.73 1.35 -6.85
CA TRP A 138 -6.94 1.24 -8.06
C TRP A 138 -7.86 1.03 -9.27
N THR A 139 -7.80 1.96 -10.23
CA THR A 139 -8.63 1.93 -11.45
C THR A 139 -7.89 1.40 -12.67
N GLY A 140 -6.68 0.87 -12.49
CA GLY A 140 -5.81 0.49 -13.61
C GLY A 140 -4.98 1.66 -14.14
N LEU A 141 -4.09 1.34 -15.10
CA LEU A 141 -3.48 2.36 -15.93
C LEU A 141 -4.52 2.82 -16.97
N PRO A 142 -4.48 4.10 -17.42
CA PRO A 142 -5.28 4.54 -18.55
C PRO A 142 -5.02 3.64 -19.75
N GLU A 143 -6.08 3.13 -20.39
CA GLU A 143 -5.94 2.41 -21.64
C GLU A 143 -5.50 3.38 -22.74
N PRO A 144 -4.45 3.07 -23.52
CA PRO A 144 -4.11 3.88 -24.68
C PRO A 144 -5.25 3.83 -25.70
N PRO A 145 -5.48 4.89 -26.51
CA PRO A 145 -6.61 5.01 -27.43
C PRO A 145 -6.78 3.88 -28.46
N GLY A 146 -5.75 3.05 -28.67
CA GLY A 146 -5.75 1.93 -29.61
C GLY A 146 -5.75 0.54 -28.96
N GLY A 147 -5.89 0.44 -27.63
CA GLY A 147 -5.72 -0.79 -26.88
C GLY A 147 -4.27 -1.28 -26.88
N HIS A 148 -4.01 -2.38 -26.15
CA HIS A 148 -2.68 -2.99 -26.10
C HIS A 148 -2.54 -4.08 -27.17
N PRO A 149 -1.43 -4.11 -27.94
CA PRO A 149 -1.14 -5.23 -28.83
C PRO A 149 -0.95 -6.52 -28.03
N TRP A 150 -1.72 -7.56 -28.36
CA TRP A 150 -1.82 -8.83 -27.62
C TRP A 150 -0.54 -9.68 -27.64
N ASP A 151 0.36 -9.39 -28.57
CA ASP A 151 1.63 -10.09 -28.81
C ASP A 151 2.83 -9.41 -28.15
N MET A 152 2.59 -8.34 -27.37
CA MET A 152 3.66 -7.49 -26.90
C MET A 152 4.10 -7.86 -25.48
N PRO A 153 5.35 -8.31 -25.28
CA PRO A 153 5.84 -8.58 -23.93
C PRO A 153 5.90 -7.28 -23.12
N LEU A 154 5.42 -7.35 -21.87
CA LEU A 154 5.60 -6.29 -20.87
C LEU A 154 7.07 -6.27 -20.45
N ASP A 155 7.90 -5.48 -21.15
CA ASP A 155 9.23 -5.12 -20.62
C ASP A 155 9.15 -3.81 -19.80
N ASN A 156 10.12 -3.64 -18.90
CA ASN A 156 10.15 -2.51 -17.97
C ASN A 156 10.31 -1.16 -18.67
N ALA A 157 10.99 -1.11 -19.82
CA ALA A 157 11.18 0.15 -20.56
C ALA A 157 9.85 0.64 -21.13
N ARG A 158 9.02 -0.28 -21.62
CA ARG A 158 7.68 0.06 -22.13
C ARG A 158 6.66 0.31 -21.04
N LEU A 159 6.76 -0.33 -19.88
CA LEU A 159 5.97 0.05 -18.71
C LEU A 159 6.25 1.50 -18.29
N ALA A 160 7.52 1.92 -18.33
CA ALA A 160 7.91 3.30 -18.09
C ALA A 160 7.31 4.25 -19.15
N GLU A 161 7.38 3.91 -20.45
CA GLU A 161 6.73 4.71 -21.51
C GLU A 161 5.22 4.87 -21.28
N ARG A 162 4.53 3.80 -20.84
CA ARG A 162 3.09 3.85 -20.52
C ARG A 162 2.80 4.79 -19.34
N TYR A 163 3.62 4.73 -18.30
CA TYR A 163 3.46 5.57 -17.12
C TYR A 163 3.67 7.05 -17.45
N GLU A 164 4.70 7.38 -18.23
CA GLU A 164 4.97 8.75 -18.70
C GLU A 164 3.80 9.29 -19.56
N ALA A 165 3.23 8.46 -20.44
CA ALA A 165 2.07 8.85 -21.24
C ALA A 165 0.81 9.10 -20.40
N ALA A 166 0.60 8.31 -19.34
CA ALA A 166 -0.52 8.50 -18.41
C ALA A 166 -0.41 9.81 -17.63
N LEU A 167 0.79 10.15 -17.13
CA LEU A 167 1.04 11.41 -16.41
C LEU A 167 0.79 12.65 -17.27
N GLN A 168 1.09 12.59 -18.57
CA GLN A 168 0.83 13.70 -19.50
C GLN A 168 -0.66 13.95 -19.73
N HIS A 169 -1.50 12.92 -19.60
CA HIS A 169 -2.95 13.05 -19.72
C HIS A 169 -3.58 13.69 -18.47
N GLU A 170 -3.14 13.31 -17.27
CA GLU A 170 -3.65 13.89 -16.01
C GLU A 170 -3.31 15.38 -15.87
N GLY A 171 -2.15 15.82 -16.38
CA GLY A 171 -1.76 17.24 -16.34
C GLY A 171 -2.48 18.14 -17.36
N GLY A 172 -3.14 17.56 -18.37
CA GLY A 172 -3.84 18.31 -19.41
C GLY A 172 -5.29 18.67 -19.08
N GLU A 173 -5.92 17.96 -18.14
CA GLU A 173 -7.31 18.18 -17.77
C GLU A 173 -7.50 19.36 -16.80
N GLU A 174 -6.44 19.83 -16.11
CA GLU A 174 -6.52 20.99 -15.21
C GLU A 174 -6.47 22.36 -15.94
N GLU A 175 -6.06 22.42 -17.22
CA GLU A 175 -5.96 23.70 -17.96
C GLU A 175 -7.24 24.09 -18.76
N GLU A 176 -8.26 23.21 -18.87
CA GLU A 176 -9.49 23.52 -19.63
C GLU A 176 -10.65 24.11 -18.79
N GLU A 177 -10.51 24.28 -17.46
CA GLU A 177 -11.56 24.84 -16.59
C GLU A 177 -11.40 26.35 -16.27
N GLU A 178 -10.49 27.07 -16.94
CA GLU A 178 -10.43 28.55 -16.93
C GLU A 178 -10.60 29.14 -18.34
N ALA A 179 -11.83 29.08 -18.88
CA ALA A 179 -12.25 30.00 -19.93
C ALA A 179 -13.68 30.52 -19.63
N PRO A 180 -13.90 31.85 -19.68
CA PRO A 180 -15.04 32.55 -19.09
C PRO A 180 -16.39 32.36 -19.79
#